data_AF-A0A4Z0GK62-F1
#
_entry.id   AF-A0A4Z0GK62-F1
#
_cell.length_a   1.000
_cell.length_b   1.000
_cell.length_c   1.000
_cell.angle_alpha   90.00
_cell.angle_beta   90.00
_cell.angle_gamma   90.00
#
_symmetry.space_group_name_H-M   'P 1'
#
loop_
_entity.id
_entity.type
_entity.pdbx_description
1 polymer ?
#
loop_
_entity_poly.entity_id
_entity_poly.type
_entity_poly.pdbx_seq_one_letter_code
_entity_poly.pdbx_strand_id
1 'polypeptide(L)'
;MNMQQQGGQSPMNFAQPPEILSTKDFLYIEDMLSWNLEVIKKAHAYASLCQDQDVIQAMNRTCQIHIRNYQSILNHLGKHVQTTATAGGMAQ
;
A
#
# COMPACT_ATOMS: atom_id res chain seq x y z
N MET A 1 -34.71 -49.85 -10.64
CA MET A 1 -34.38 -49.06 -11.85
C MET A 1 -33.85 -47.71 -11.38
N ASN A 2 -32.61 -47.43 -11.78
CA ASN A 2 -31.81 -46.20 -11.71
C ASN A 2 -31.93 -45.14 -10.61
N MET A 3 -30.78 -44.99 -9.94
CA MET A 3 -30.24 -43.79 -9.28
C MET A 3 -29.97 -42.63 -10.27
N GLN A 4 -29.51 -41.49 -9.73
CA GLN A 4 -28.92 -40.26 -10.36
C GLN A 4 -29.88 -39.06 -10.54
N GLN A 5 -29.52 -37.81 -10.22
CA GLN A 5 -28.21 -37.25 -9.88
C GLN A 5 -28.33 -35.89 -9.14
N GLN A 6 -27.36 -35.64 -8.26
CA GLN A 6 -27.02 -34.36 -7.63
C GLN A 6 -26.87 -33.22 -8.66
N GLY A 7 -27.50 -32.08 -8.39
CA GLY A 7 -27.21 -30.81 -9.06
C GLY A 7 -25.90 -30.22 -8.53
N GLY A 8 -24.86 -30.25 -9.36
CA GLY A 8 -23.57 -29.63 -9.08
C GLY A 8 -23.65 -28.11 -9.20
N GLN A 9 -23.20 -27.40 -8.15
CA GLN A 9 -22.92 -25.97 -8.21
C GLN A 9 -21.57 -25.77 -8.88
N SER A 10 -21.56 -25.20 -10.08
CA SER A 10 -20.32 -24.79 -10.75
C SER A 10 -19.67 -23.62 -9.99
N PRO A 11 -18.34 -23.65 -9.76
CA PRO A 11 -17.66 -22.53 -9.13
C PRO A 11 -17.72 -21.30 -10.05
N MET A 12 -18.32 -20.21 -9.55
CA MET A 12 -18.27 -18.89 -10.19
C MET A 12 -16.84 -18.34 -10.08
N ASN A 13 -16.10 -18.34 -11.19
CA ASN A 13 -14.80 -17.69 -11.26
C ASN A 13 -15.00 -16.21 -11.62
N PHE A 14 -14.82 -15.30 -10.66
CA PHE A 14 -14.86 -13.86 -10.92
C PHE A 14 -13.52 -13.40 -11.54
N ALA A 15 -13.59 -12.57 -12.58
CA ALA A 15 -12.41 -11.96 -13.18
C ALA A 15 -11.69 -11.10 -12.13
N GLN A 16 -10.42 -11.43 -11.85
CA GLN A 16 -9.56 -10.63 -11.00
C GLN A 16 -8.98 -9.45 -11.81
N PRO A 17 -8.82 -8.28 -11.20
CA PRO A 17 -8.17 -7.15 -11.84
C PRO A 17 -6.70 -7.49 -12.19
N PRO A 18 -6.17 -6.94 -13.29
CA PRO A 18 -4.77 -7.12 -13.66
C PRO A 18 -3.82 -6.59 -12.57
N GLU A 19 -2.66 -7.24 -12.37
CA GLU A 19 -1.63 -6.81 -11.42
C GLU A 19 -0.78 -5.61 -11.91
N ILE A 20 -1.26 -4.85 -12.89
CA ILE A 20 -0.54 -3.69 -13.42
C ILE A 20 -1.02 -2.40 -12.75
N LEU A 21 -0.08 -1.56 -12.33
CA LEU A 21 -0.38 -0.21 -11.87
C LEU A 21 -0.62 0.71 -13.06
N SER A 22 -1.79 1.34 -13.09
CA SER A 22 -2.11 2.38 -14.06
C SER A 22 -1.45 3.70 -13.70
N THR A 23 -1.42 4.66 -14.63
CA THR A 23 -0.98 6.04 -14.36
C THR A 23 -1.75 6.67 -13.19
N LYS A 24 -3.04 6.37 -13.07
CA LYS A 24 -3.87 6.91 -11.98
C LYS A 24 -3.41 6.37 -10.63
N ASP A 25 -3.04 5.09 -10.56
CA ASP A 25 -2.53 4.47 -9.34
C ASP A 25 -1.22 5.13 -8.91
N PHE A 26 -0.31 5.39 -9.86
CA PHE A 26 0.94 6.09 -9.57
C PHE A 26 0.71 7.51 -9.02
N LEU A 27 -0.24 8.26 -9.58
CA LEU A 27 -0.56 9.61 -9.08
C LEU A 27 -1.09 9.58 -7.64
N TYR A 28 -1.94 8.61 -7.30
CA TYR A 28 -2.42 8.46 -5.92
C TYR A 28 -1.30 8.01 -4.97
N ILE A 29 -0.42 7.13 -5.41
CA ILE A 29 0.72 6.67 -4.62
C ILE A 29 1.69 7.84 -4.36
N GLU A 30 1.97 8.67 -5.37
CA GLU A 30 2.81 9.86 -5.24
C GLU A 30 2.23 10.85 -4.21
N ASP A 31 0.92 11.11 -4.27
CA ASP A 31 0.23 11.96 -3.30
C ASP A 31 0.34 11.38 -1.87
N MET A 32 0.07 10.08 -1.70
CA MET A 32 0.20 9.42 -0.40
C MET A 32 1.62 9.49 0.16
N LEU A 33 2.65 9.28 -0.68
CA LEU A 33 4.05 9.39 -0.27
C LEU A 33 4.40 10.82 0.15
N SER A 34 3.97 11.81 -0.64
CA SER A 34 4.21 13.23 -0.37
C SER A 34 3.55 13.66 0.93
N TRP A 35 2.29 13.28 1.14
CA TRP A 35 1.54 13.61 2.35
C TRP A 35 2.17 13.00 3.61
N ASN A 36 2.57 11.73 3.57
CA ASN A 36 3.27 11.11 4.70
C ASN A 36 4.60 11.83 5.00
N LEU A 37 5.40 12.13 3.97
CA LEU A 37 6.68 12.81 4.17
C LEU A 37 6.52 14.22 4.75
N GLU A 38 5.51 14.96 4.32
CA GLU A 38 5.23 16.29 4.87
C GLU A 38 4.84 16.22 6.34
N VAL A 39 3.96 15.29 6.72
CA VAL A 39 3.54 15.12 8.12
C VAL A 39 4.73 14.69 9.00
N ILE A 40 5.59 13.78 8.53
CA ILE A 40 6.80 13.36 9.25
C ILE A 40 7.68 14.57 9.60
N LYS A 41 7.98 15.41 8.60
CA LYS A 41 8.82 16.59 8.78
C LYS A 41 8.21 17.58 9.77
N LYS A 42 6.91 17.87 9.62
CA LYS A 42 6.22 18.85 10.47
C LYS A 42 6.03 18.35 11.89
N ALA A 43 5.59 17.11 12.08
CA ALA A 43 5.40 16.52 13.41
C ALA A 43 6.72 16.48 14.19
N HIS A 44 7.81 16.06 13.53
CA HIS A 44 9.14 16.09 14.15
C HIS A 44 9.59 17.50 14.52
N ALA A 45 9.43 18.47 13.60
CA ALA A 45 9.79 19.87 13.88
C ALA A 45 8.96 20.46 15.02
N TYR A 46 7.64 20.27 15.01
CA TYR A 46 6.74 20.87 16.00
C TYR A 46 6.86 20.23 17.39
N ALA A 47 7.21 18.94 17.48
CA ALA A 47 7.54 18.33 18.77
C ALA A 47 8.66 19.10 19.51
N SER A 48 9.64 19.66 18.78
CA SER A 48 10.72 20.47 19.38
C SER A 48 10.31 21.88 19.82
N LEU A 49 9.14 22.35 19.38
CA LEU A 49 8.62 23.70 19.67
C LEU A 49 7.56 23.69 20.78
N CYS A 50 7.07 22.51 21.17
CA CYS A 50 6.07 22.36 22.22
C CYS A 50 6.72 22.21 23.60
N GLN A 51 5.97 22.59 24.65
CA GLN A 51 6.37 22.42 26.05
C GLN A 51 5.52 21.35 26.74
N ASP A 52 4.25 21.28 26.35
CA ASP A 52 3.29 20.28 26.83
C ASP A 52 3.74 18.87 26.41
N GLN A 53 3.91 18.01 27.41
CA GLN A 53 4.44 16.65 27.21
C GLN A 53 3.47 15.75 26.46
N ASP A 54 2.15 15.92 26.63
CA ASP A 54 1.15 15.11 25.94
C ASP A 54 1.11 15.48 24.45
N VAL A 55 1.24 16.78 24.14
CA VAL A 55 1.37 17.25 22.74
C VAL A 55 2.63 16.71 22.09
N ILE A 56 3.78 16.75 22.78
CA ILE A 56 5.05 16.20 22.27
C ILE A 56 4.91 14.70 21.97
N GLN A 57 4.32 13.94 22.90
CA GLN A 57 4.11 12.50 22.71
C GLN A 57 3.16 12.21 21.54
N ALA A 58 2.08 12.98 21.40
CA ALA A 58 1.16 12.86 20.28
C ALA A 58 1.85 13.14 18.93
N MET A 59 2.69 14.18 18.85
CA MET A 59 3.48 14.50 17.65
C MET A 59 4.47 13.38 17.32
N ASN A 60 5.20 12.86 18.31
CA ASN A 60 6.14 11.75 18.11
C ASN A 60 5.44 10.49 17.62
N ARG A 61 4.29 10.14 18.22
CA ARG A 61 3.47 9.00 17.77
C ARG A 61 2.97 9.20 16.34
N THR A 62 2.52 10.40 16.00
CA THR A 62 2.07 10.76 14.65
C THR A 62 3.19 10.57 13.65
N CYS A 63 4.38 11.11 13.92
CA CYS A 63 5.58 10.92 13.11
C CYS A 63 5.88 9.43 12.86
N GLN A 64 5.86 8.59 13.90
CA GLN A 64 6.10 7.15 13.78
C GLN A 64 5.04 6.42 12.94
N ILE A 65 3.76 6.82 13.03
CA ILE A 65 2.70 6.25 12.19
C ILE A 65 2.97 6.57 10.71
N HIS A 66 3.27 7.83 10.40
CA HIS A 66 3.51 8.24 9.02
C HIS A 66 4.79 7.65 8.42
N ILE A 67 5.85 7.46 9.22
CA ILE A 67 7.06 6.73 8.78
C ILE A 67 6.69 5.29 8.38
N ARG A 68 5.93 4.58 9.20
CA ARG A 68 5.51 3.21 8.90
C ARG A 68 4.62 3.14 7.66
N ASN A 69 3.69 4.08 7.50
CA ASN A 69 2.84 4.15 6.31
C ASN A 69 3.67 4.38 5.05
N TYR A 70 4.61 5.34 5.08
CA TYR A 70 5.52 5.62 3.96
C TYR A 70 6.34 4.39 3.56
N GLN A 71 6.94 3.70 4.53
CA GLN A 71 7.71 2.48 4.31
C GLN A 71 6.84 1.34 3.75
N SER A 72 5.60 1.20 4.23
CA SER A 72 4.66 0.19 3.73
C SER A 72 4.35 0.39 2.24
N ILE A 73 4.09 1.64 1.83
CA ILE A 73 3.84 1.98 0.43
C ILE A 73 5.08 1.69 -0.44
N LEU A 74 6.27 2.10 0.00
CA LEU A 74 7.51 1.82 -0.72
C LEU A 74 7.78 0.32 -0.87
N ASN A 75 7.56 -0.47 0.19
CA ASN A 75 7.71 -1.92 0.13
C ASN A 75 6.72 -2.56 -0.84
N HIS A 76 5.49 -2.07 -0.92
CA HIS A 76 4.52 -2.52 -1.90
C HIS A 76 4.97 -2.18 -3.32
N LEU A 77 5.44 -0.95 -3.55
CA LEU A 77 5.93 -0.50 -4.85
C LEU A 77 7.14 -1.30 -5.34
N GLY A 78 8.08 -1.61 -4.43
CA GLY A 78 9.27 -2.40 -4.73
C GLY A 78 8.94 -3.80 -5.24
N LYS A 79 7.87 -4.42 -4.74
CA LYS A 79 7.38 -5.72 -5.24
C LYS A 79 6.88 -5.63 -6.68
N HIS A 80 6.14 -4.57 -7.04
CA HIS A 80 5.66 -4.35 -8.41
C HIS A 80 6.79 -4.11 -9.41
N VAL A 81 7.82 -3.36 -9.02
CA VAL A 81 9.00 -3.14 -9.87
C VAL A 81 9.77 -4.44 -10.12
N GLN A 82 9.94 -5.30 -9.11
CA GLN A 82 10.60 -6.60 -9.26
C GLN A 82 9.81 -7.58 -10.15
N THR A 83 8.48 -7.59 -10.07
CA THR A 83 7.62 -8.39 -10.96
C THR A 83 7.79 -7.99 -12.43
N THR A 84 7.96 -6.70 -12.71
CA THR A 84 8.11 -6.21 -14.09
C THR A 84 9.45 -6.64 -14.70
N ALA A 85 10.53 -6.68 -13.90
CA ALA A 85 11.85 -7.11 -14.35
C ALA A 85 11.94 -8.61 -14.67
N THR A 86 11.20 -9.45 -13.95
CA THR A 86 11.20 -10.91 -14.16
C THR A 86 10.30 -11.34 -15.32
N ALA A 87 9.19 -10.64 -15.57
CA ALA A 87 8.32 -10.91 -16.71
C ALA A 87 8.96 -10.58 -18.07
N GLY A 88 9.85 -9.56 -18.13
CA GLY A 88 10.59 -9.21 -19.35
C GLY A 88 11.71 -10.17 -19.73
N GLY A 89 12.11 -11.10 -18.84
CA GLY A 89 13.22 -12.04 -19.04
C GLY A 89 12.82 -13.43 -19.57
N MET A 90 11.54 -13.76 -19.64
CA MET A 90 11.03 -15.07 -20.11
C MET A 90 10.52 -15.04 -21.56
N ALA A 91 10.86 -14.01 -22.34
CA ALA A 91 10.44 -13.83 -23.73
C ALA A 91 11.58 -13.94 -24.76
N GLN A 92 12.68 -14.64 -24.43
CA GLN A 92 13.76 -14.97 -25.37
C GLN A 92 13.94 -16.48 -25.51
#